data_AF-A0A2G3J4F4-F1
#
_entry.id   AF-A0A2G3J4F4-F1
#
_cell.length_a   1.000
_cell.length_b   1.000
_cell.length_c   1.000
_cell.angle_alpha   90.00
_cell.angle_beta   90.00
_cell.angle_gamma   90.00
#
_symmetry.space_group_name_H-M   'P 1'
#
loop_
_entity.id
_entity.type
_entity.pdbx_description
1 polymer ?
#
loop_
_entity_poly.entity_id
_entity_poly.type
_entity_poly.pdbx_seq_one_letter_code
_entity_poly.pdbx_strand_id
1 'polypeptide(L)'
;YAGYKALFSTGVTELGCWAHARRKFYELYESNQSPIAAEALRRIAALYALESEINALDLTSEARIAERARQRLLEARPLLNEFKMWLDQMLLKVAPNSGLAKALNYSCKRWDALERYSEDGLSPIDNGNCQDS
;
A
#
# COMPACT_ATOMS: atom_id res chain seq x y z
N TYR A 1 -15.77 3.08 -14.90
CA TYR A 1 -14.29 2.96 -14.80
C TYR A 1 -13.67 4.36 -14.54
N ALA A 2 -14.09 5.04 -13.47
CA ALA A 2 -13.76 6.47 -13.22
C ALA A 2 -13.22 6.76 -11.79
N GLY A 3 -13.26 5.78 -10.87
CA GLY A 3 -12.85 5.97 -9.48
C GLY A 3 -11.34 6.08 -9.26
N TYR A 4 -10.51 5.70 -10.24
CA TYR A 4 -9.06 5.78 -10.10
C TYR A 4 -8.54 7.21 -10.18
N LYS A 5 -9.16 8.09 -10.98
CA LYS A 5 -8.58 9.40 -11.32
C LYS A 5 -8.57 10.39 -10.15
N ALA A 6 -9.44 10.22 -9.16
CA ALA A 6 -9.59 11.15 -8.04
C ALA A 6 -8.53 10.98 -6.93
N LEU A 7 -7.81 9.85 -6.89
CA LEU A 7 -6.75 9.59 -5.90
C LEU A 7 -5.38 10.20 -6.28
N PHE A 8 -5.27 10.88 -7.43
CA PHE A 8 -3.99 11.31 -8.00
C PHE A 8 -3.61 12.78 -7.73
N SER A 9 -4.35 13.54 -6.92
CA SER A 9 -4.12 14.98 -6.75
C SER A 9 -3.53 15.43 -5.41
N THR A 10 -2.82 14.56 -4.69
CA THR A 10 -2.12 14.97 -3.46
C THR A 10 -0.64 14.68 -3.57
N GLY A 11 0.13 15.75 -3.79
CA GLY A 11 1.58 15.76 -3.62
C GLY A 11 1.93 15.55 -2.14
N VAL A 12 2.06 14.30 -1.74
CA VAL A 12 2.55 13.95 -0.40
C VAL A 12 4.06 13.71 -0.49
N THR A 13 4.76 14.64 0.14
CA THR A 13 6.21 14.74 0.28
C THR A 13 6.78 13.52 1.00
N GLU A 14 7.88 13.02 0.45
CA GLU A 14 8.87 12.09 0.97
C GLU A 14 8.63 11.57 2.40
N LEU A 15 8.16 10.32 2.53
CA LEU A 15 8.51 9.31 3.57
C LEU A 15 7.58 8.06 3.54
N GLY A 16 7.03 7.68 2.37
CA GLY A 16 6.00 6.65 2.23
C GLY A 16 6.49 5.32 1.65
N CYS A 17 6.56 4.27 2.47
CA CYS A 17 6.82 2.90 2.00
C CYS A 17 5.73 2.42 1.03
N TRP A 18 4.45 2.69 1.34
CA TRP A 18 3.30 2.40 0.46
C TRP A 18 3.21 3.34 -0.74
N ALA A 19 3.47 4.64 -0.54
CA ALA A 19 3.45 5.63 -1.63
C ALA A 19 4.51 5.33 -2.71
N HIS A 20 5.72 4.91 -2.31
CA HIS A 20 6.78 4.56 -3.26
C HIS A 20 6.49 3.24 -3.98
N ALA A 21 5.97 2.22 -3.28
CA ALA A 21 5.51 0.98 -3.91
C ALA A 21 4.42 1.26 -4.95
N ARG A 22 3.40 2.06 -4.58
CA ARG A 22 2.31 2.49 -5.47
C ARG A 22 2.83 3.19 -6.72
N ARG A 23 3.74 4.16 -6.56
CA ARG A 23 4.32 4.90 -7.70
C ARG A 23 5.04 3.98 -8.67
N LYS A 24 5.83 3.02 -8.17
CA LYS A 24 6.51 2.04 -9.03
C LYS A 24 5.52 1.18 -9.82
N PHE A 25 4.45 0.69 -9.18
CA PHE A 25 3.41 -0.06 -9.89
C PHE A 25 2.66 0.80 -10.91
N TYR A 26 2.43 2.08 -10.60
CA TYR A 26 1.80 3.02 -11.53
C TYR A 26 2.66 3.31 -12.75
N GLU A 27 3.95 3.63 -12.57
CA GLU A 27 4.89 3.86 -13.68
C GLU A 27 4.99 2.62 -14.59
N LEU A 28 4.93 1.42 -14.00
CA LEU A 28 4.88 0.16 -14.76
C LEU A 28 3.56 -0.07 -15.48
N TYR A 29 2.43 0.31 -14.87
CA TYR A 29 1.14 0.22 -15.53
C TYR A 29 1.06 1.20 -16.69
N GLU A 30 1.57 2.42 -16.54
CA GLU A 30 1.61 3.42 -17.60
C GLU A 30 2.51 2.98 -18.77
N SER A 31 3.66 2.35 -18.46
CA SER A 31 4.61 1.89 -19.47
C SER A 31 4.19 0.60 -20.19
N ASN A 32 3.66 -0.38 -19.45
CA ASN A 32 3.42 -1.75 -19.96
C ASN A 32 1.94 -2.17 -19.96
N GLN A 33 1.03 -1.34 -19.46
CA GLN A 33 -0.40 -1.64 -19.24
C GLN A 33 -0.65 -3.03 -18.63
N SER A 34 0.27 -3.48 -17.77
CA SER A 34 0.26 -4.84 -17.27
C SER A 34 -0.95 -5.05 -16.35
N PRO A 35 -1.75 -6.11 -16.55
CA PRO A 35 -2.89 -6.41 -15.68
C PRO A 35 -2.44 -6.68 -14.23
N ILE A 36 -1.21 -7.17 -14.04
CA ILE A 36 -0.61 -7.39 -12.72
C ILE A 36 -0.40 -6.04 -12.02
N ALA A 37 0.15 -5.05 -12.71
CA ALA A 37 0.35 -3.73 -12.12
C ALA A 37 -1.00 -3.07 -11.74
N ALA A 38 -2.04 -3.23 -12.57
CA ALA A 38 -3.38 -2.74 -12.26
C ALA A 38 -3.99 -3.42 -11.02
N GLU A 39 -3.79 -4.74 -10.87
CA GLU A 39 -4.28 -5.48 -9.72
C GLU A 39 -3.55 -5.06 -8.43
N ALA A 40 -2.24 -4.85 -8.49
CA ALA A 40 -1.47 -4.32 -7.37
C ALA A 40 -1.99 -2.94 -6.93
N LEU A 41 -2.27 -2.05 -7.89
CA LEU A 41 -2.88 -0.75 -7.61
C LEU A 41 -4.30 -0.86 -7.02
N ARG A 42 -5.07 -1.90 -7.37
CA ARG A 42 -6.39 -2.19 -6.76
C ARG A 42 -6.28 -2.59 -5.31
N ARG A 43 -5.36 -3.49 -4.99
CA ARG A 43 -5.12 -3.92 -3.61
C ARG A 43 -4.61 -2.78 -2.74
N ILE A 44 -3.67 -1.98 -3.25
CA ILE A 44 -3.19 -0.78 -2.54
C ILE A 44 -4.33 0.22 -2.35
N ALA A 45 -5.17 0.48 -3.37
CA ALA A 45 -6.29 1.40 -3.25
C ALA A 45 -7.32 0.96 -2.19
N ALA A 46 -7.54 -0.35 -2.01
CA ALA A 46 -8.43 -0.87 -0.96
C ALA A 46 -7.92 -0.52 0.45
N LEU A 47 -6.60 -0.58 0.69
CA LEU A 47 -6.00 -0.15 1.96
C LEU A 47 -6.23 1.35 2.23
N TYR A 48 -6.08 2.19 1.20
CA TYR A 48 -6.35 3.62 1.32
C TYR A 48 -7.86 3.93 1.48
N ALA A 49 -8.74 3.11 0.89
CA ALA A 49 -10.18 3.25 1.06
C ALA A 49 -10.58 2.99 2.53
N LEU A 50 -10.04 1.94 3.14
CA LEU A 50 -10.23 1.65 4.56
C LEU A 50 -9.77 2.82 5.45
N GLU A 51 -8.59 3.39 5.18
CA GLU A 51 -8.11 4.58 5.89
C GLU A 51 -9.02 5.80 5.67
N SER A 52 -9.54 5.98 4.47
CA SER A 52 -10.48 7.07 4.15
C SER A 52 -11.80 6.90 4.87
N GLU A 53 -12.33 5.69 4.99
CA GLU A 53 -13.56 5.39 5.73
C GLU A 53 -13.38 5.73 7.21
N ILE A 54 -12.26 5.34 7.81
CA ILE A 54 -11.94 5.64 9.22
C ILE A 54 -11.75 7.16 9.44
N ASN A 55 -11.14 7.86 8.48
CA ASN A 55 -11.02 9.32 8.55
C ASN A 55 -12.36 10.03 8.33
N ALA A 56 -13.30 9.43 7.59
CA ALA A 56 -14.64 9.96 7.37
C ALA A 56 -15.56 9.79 8.58
N LEU A 57 -15.19 8.93 9.54
CA LEU A 57 -15.90 8.83 10.81
C LEU A 57 -15.66 10.10 11.65
N ASP A 58 -16.75 10.64 12.20
CA ASP A 58 -16.73 11.80 13.09
C ASP A 58 -16.29 11.39 14.50
N LEU A 59 -15.03 10.95 14.60
CA LEU A 59 -14.38 10.51 15.82
C LEU A 59 -13.37 11.55 16.31
N THR A 60 -13.19 11.62 17.63
CA THR A 60 -12.06 12.36 18.22
C THR A 60 -10.73 11.76 17.75
N SER A 61 -9.66 12.55 17.78
CA SER A 61 -8.34 12.11 17.31
C SER A 61 -7.88 10.81 17.99
N GLU A 62 -8.14 10.64 19.28
CA GLU A 62 -7.79 9.44 20.05
C GLU A 62 -8.64 8.22 19.65
N ALA A 63 -9.96 8.38 19.53
CA ALA A 63 -10.86 7.30 19.12
C ALA A 63 -10.58 6.85 17.67
N ARG A 64 -10.20 7.78 16.79
CA ARG A 64 -9.78 7.48 15.42
C ARG A 64 -8.50 6.64 15.38
N ILE A 65 -7.51 6.94 16.24
CA ILE A 65 -6.27 6.15 16.33
C ILE A 65 -6.58 4.73 16.80
N ALA A 66 -7.45 4.58 17.81
CA ALA A 66 -7.84 3.26 18.31
C ALA A 66 -8.60 2.45 17.25
N GLU A 67 -9.56 3.04 16.55
CA GLU A 67 -10.32 2.35 15.49
C GLU A 67 -9.42 2.02 14.29
N ARG A 68 -8.50 2.93 13.92
CA ARG A 68 -7.47 2.67 12.91
C ARG A 68 -6.60 1.47 13.27
N ALA A 69 -6.07 1.42 14.49
CA ALA A 69 -5.27 0.29 14.96
C ALA A 69 -6.07 -1.03 14.87
N ARG A 70 -7.34 -1.00 15.30
CA ARG A 70 -8.23 -2.16 15.29
C ARG A 70 -8.52 -2.65 13.87
N GLN A 71 -8.90 -1.75 12.97
CA GLN A 71 -9.19 -2.05 11.57
C GLN A 71 -7.94 -2.52 10.83
N ARG A 72 -6.76 -1.94 11.11
CA ARG A 72 -5.50 -2.43 10.54
C ARG A 72 -5.20 -3.86 10.95
N LEU A 73 -5.42 -4.20 12.22
CA LEU A 73 -5.18 -5.56 12.70
C LEU A 73 -6.20 -6.58 12.17
N LEU A 74 -7.47 -6.19 12.07
CA LEU A 74 -8.57 -7.08 11.65
C LEU A 74 -8.67 -7.23 10.13
N GLU A 75 -8.58 -6.12 9.40
CA GLU A 75 -8.82 -6.06 7.95
C GLU A 75 -7.50 -5.90 7.18
N ALA A 76 -6.65 -4.95 7.55
CA ALA A 76 -5.43 -4.70 6.77
C ALA A 76 -4.44 -5.87 6.86
N ARG A 77 -4.26 -6.51 8.02
CA ARG A 77 -3.33 -7.63 8.19
C ARG A 77 -3.63 -8.83 7.28
N PRO A 78 -4.86 -9.38 7.20
CA PRO A 78 -5.16 -10.45 6.25
C PRO A 78 -5.07 -9.96 4.79
N LEU A 79 -5.51 -8.74 4.47
CA LEU A 79 -5.37 -8.17 3.13
C LEU A 79 -3.90 -8.04 2.70
N LEU A 80 -3.03 -7.67 3.63
CA LEU A 80 -1.59 -7.61 3.43
C LEU A 80 -1.03 -9.01 3.20
N ASN A 81 -1.37 -9.98 4.04
CA ASN A 81 -0.89 -11.35 3.86
C ASN A 81 -1.31 -11.92 2.48
N GLU A 82 -2.58 -11.76 2.10
CA GLU A 82 -3.05 -12.12 0.77
C GLU A 82 -2.28 -11.39 -0.34
N PHE A 83 -1.99 -10.10 -0.15
CA PHE A 83 -1.21 -9.33 -1.10
C PHE A 83 0.22 -9.84 -1.20
N LYS A 84 0.89 -10.21 -0.09
CA LYS A 84 2.22 -10.82 -0.10
C LYS A 84 2.23 -12.13 -0.88
N MET A 85 1.29 -13.02 -0.56
CA MET A 85 1.16 -14.31 -1.24
C MET A 85 0.94 -14.12 -2.74
N TRP A 86 0.09 -13.15 -3.11
CA TRP A 86 -0.14 -12.81 -4.50
C TRP A 86 1.11 -12.23 -5.18
N LEU A 87 1.85 -11.33 -4.51
CA LEU A 87 3.10 -10.77 -5.02
C LEU A 87 4.13 -11.87 -5.30
N ASP A 88 4.32 -12.82 -4.38
CA ASP A 88 5.25 -13.95 -4.54
C ASP A 88 4.83 -14.85 -5.71
N GLN A 89 3.53 -15.14 -5.85
CA GLN A 89 3.02 -15.89 -7.00
C GLN A 89 3.25 -15.15 -8.32
N MET A 90 3.07 -13.82 -8.35
CA MET A 90 3.34 -13.03 -9.54
C MET A 90 4.83 -13.02 -9.86
N LEU A 91 5.70 -12.96 -8.86
CA LEU A 91 7.15 -12.98 -9.00
C LEU A 91 7.64 -14.27 -9.68
N LEU A 92 6.97 -15.40 -9.43
CA LEU A 92 7.21 -16.67 -10.13
C LEU A 92 6.72 -16.67 -11.60
N LYS A 93 5.71 -15.86 -11.92
CA LYS A 93 5.10 -15.78 -13.27
C LYS A 93 5.77 -14.73 -14.16
N VAL A 94 6.36 -13.68 -13.59
CA VAL A 94 7.02 -12.61 -14.36
C VAL A 94 8.47 -12.94 -14.64
N ALA A 95 8.95 -12.47 -15.80
CA ALA A 95 10.37 -12.60 -16.15
C ALA A 95 11.24 -11.82 -15.15
N PRO A 96 12.33 -12.41 -14.62
CA PRO A 96 13.14 -11.82 -13.54
C PRO A 96 13.80 -10.48 -13.88
N ASN A 97 13.96 -10.17 -15.18
CA ASN A 97 14.51 -8.91 -15.66
C ASN A 97 13.46 -7.87 -16.09
N SER A 98 12.17 -8.17 -15.94
CA SER A 98 11.11 -7.21 -16.24
C SER A 98 11.07 -6.08 -15.20
N GLY A 99 10.63 -4.89 -15.61
CA GLY A 99 10.37 -3.78 -14.68
C GLY A 99 9.41 -4.19 -13.55
N LEU A 100 8.47 -5.08 -13.87
CA LEU A 100 7.52 -5.64 -12.90
C LEU A 100 8.21 -6.50 -11.84
N ALA A 101 9.11 -7.40 -12.22
CA ALA A 101 9.90 -8.18 -11.25
C ALA A 101 10.74 -7.28 -10.33
N LYS A 102 11.25 -6.13 -10.82
CA LYS A 102 11.97 -5.16 -9.99
C LYS A 102 11.06 -4.48 -8.96
N ALA A 103 9.85 -4.07 -9.34
CA ALA A 103 8.89 -3.48 -8.40
C ALA A 103 8.36 -4.49 -7.38
N LEU A 104 8.08 -5.73 -7.81
CA LEU A 104 7.67 -6.81 -6.92
C LEU A 104 8.77 -7.13 -5.91
N ASN A 105 10.02 -7.30 -6.35
CA ASN A 105 11.17 -7.52 -5.46
C ASN A 105 11.38 -6.36 -4.49
N TYR A 106 11.25 -5.11 -4.96
CA TYR A 106 11.36 -3.94 -4.10
C TYR A 106 10.31 -3.95 -2.98
N SER A 107 9.06 -4.28 -3.33
CA SER A 107 7.95 -4.35 -2.38
C SER A 107 8.12 -5.51 -1.40
N CYS A 108 8.55 -6.69 -1.88
CA CYS A 108 8.79 -7.85 -1.02
C CYS A 108 9.96 -7.64 -0.06
N LYS A 109 11.06 -6.99 -0.50
CA LYS A 109 12.19 -6.62 0.37
C LYS A 109 11.83 -5.61 1.46
N ARG A 110 10.83 -4.76 1.23
CA ARG A 110 10.34 -3.79 2.21
C ARG A 110 9.10 -4.27 2.93
N TRP A 111 8.70 -5.53 2.74
CA TRP A 111 7.48 -6.07 3.29
C TRP A 111 7.45 -6.01 4.81
N ASP A 112 8.55 -6.32 5.48
CA ASP A 112 8.64 -6.22 6.95
C ASP A 112 8.32 -4.81 7.46
N ALA A 113 8.72 -3.76 6.73
CA ALA A 113 8.36 -2.38 7.07
C ALA A 113 6.88 -2.07 6.76
N LEU A 114 6.34 -2.66 5.69
CA LEU A 114 4.94 -2.51 5.30
C LEU A 114 3.98 -3.26 6.25
N GLU A 115 4.41 -4.40 6.79
CA GLU A 115 3.68 -5.17 7.79
C GLU A 115 3.72 -4.50 9.16
N ARG A 116 4.87 -3.95 9.57
CA ARG A 116 4.98 -3.13 10.80
C ARG A 116 4.01 -1.95 10.83
N TYR A 117 3.72 -1.35 9.67
CA TYR A 117 2.69 -0.31 9.58
C TYR A 117 1.28 -0.80 10.00
N SER A 118 0.97 -2.09 9.78
CA SER A 118 -0.30 -2.66 10.25
C SER A 118 -0.35 -2.87 11.75
N GLU A 119 0.81 -2.95 12.40
CA GLU A 119 0.95 -3.07 13.85
C GLU A 119 1.00 -1.70 14.54
N ASP A 120 1.50 -0.67 13.85
CA ASP A 120 1.55 0.71 14.34
C ASP A 120 0.22 1.44 14.05
N GLY A 121 -0.62 1.63 15.08
CA GLY A 121 -1.87 2.39 14.97
C GLY A 121 -1.71 3.91 15.02
N LEU A 122 -0.54 4.39 15.46
CA LEU A 122 -0.26 5.80 15.74
C LEU A 122 0.11 6.56 14.47
N SER A 123 0.81 5.91 13.54
CA SER A 123 1.31 6.56 12.33
C SER A 123 0.27 6.60 11.21
N PRO A 124 0.02 7.76 10.56
CA PRO A 124 -0.71 7.79 9.29
C PRO A 124 -0.02 6.90 8.24
N ILE A 125 -0.78 6.44 7.22
CA ILE A 125 -0.25 5.65 6.09
C ILE A 125 0.93 6.31 5.35
N ASP A 126 1.07 7.62 5.52
CA ASP A 126 2.12 8.47 4.96
C ASP A 126 3.17 8.96 5.98
N ASN A 127 3.32 8.32 7.15
CA ASN A 127 4.25 8.82 8.16
C ASN A 127 5.71 8.47 7.87
N GLY A 128 6.45 9.43 7.34
CA GLY A 128 7.41 10.25 8.10
C GLY A 128 8.55 9.61 8.91
N ASN A 129 8.42 8.41 9.45
CA ASN A 129 9.31 7.95 10.53
C ASN A 129 10.04 6.67 10.14
N CYS A 130 11.01 6.81 9.25
CA CYS A 130 12.15 5.91 9.19
C CYS A 130 13.18 6.42 10.22
N GLN A 131 13.09 5.95 11.47
CA GLN A 131 14.28 5.94 12.32
C GLN A 131 15.04 4.65 12.01
N ASP A 132 16.07 4.81 11.18
CA ASP A 132 17.19 3.89 11.09
C ASP A 132 17.91 3.88 12.46
N SER A 133 17.99 2.73 13.11
CA SER A 133 18.82 2.47 14.29
C SER A 133 19.18 1.00 14.35
#